data_AF-A0A3D1AMF1-F1
#
_entry.id   AF-A0A3D1AMF1-F1
#
_cell.length_a   1.000
_cell.length_b   1.000
_cell.length_c   1.000
_cell.angle_alpha   90.00
_cell.angle_beta   90.00
_cell.angle_gamma   90.00
#
_symmetry.space_group_name_H-M   'P 1'
#
loop_
_entity.id
_entity.type
_entity.pdbx_description
1 polymer ?
#
loop_
_entity_poly.entity_id
_entity_poly.type
_entity_poly.pdbx_seq_one_letter_code
_entity_poly.pdbx_strand_id
1 'polypeptide(L)' 'MSISIRIDDALYETAKSRARAEMRSIPQQVGYWAKIGRAALDNPDLPIEFVRDTLLAMEEDSEPFELPKQ' A
#
# COMPACT_ATOMS: atom_id res chain seq x y z
N MET A 1 -4.31 18.21 -3.24
CA MET A 1 -5.46 18.57 -2.37
C MET A 1 -5.44 17.65 -1.16
N SER A 2 -5.62 18.18 0.05
CA SER A 2 -5.77 17.38 1.27
C SER A 2 -7.17 17.56 1.83
N ILE A 3 -7.80 16.45 2.24
CA ILE A 3 -9.10 16.45 2.91
C ILE A 3 -8.86 15.90 4.32
N SER A 4 -9.31 16.62 5.34
CA SER A 4 -9.21 16.17 6.72
C SER A 4 -10.30 15.14 7.01
N ILE A 5 -9.92 13.99 7.56
CA ILE A 5 -10.82 12.90 7.93
C ILE A 5 -10.58 12.59 9.40
N ARG A 6 -11.66 12.44 10.18
CA ARG A 6 -11.59 11.99 11.58
C ARG A 6 -11.41 10.48 11.62
N ILE A 7 -10.45 10.01 12.40
CA ILE A 7 -10.22 8.59 12.67
C ILE A 7 -10.16 8.35 14.17
N ASP A 8 -10.41 7.12 14.58
CA ASP A 8 -10.34 6.70 15.97
C ASP A 8 -8.90 6.75 16.52
N ASP A 9 -8.76 7.08 17.80
CA ASP A 9 -7.45 7.22 18.46
C ASP A 9 -6.65 5.91 18.44
N ALA A 10 -7.30 4.76 18.56
CA ALA A 10 -6.62 3.46 18.51
C ALA A 10 -6.05 3.18 17.11
N LEU A 11 -6.78 3.55 16.06
CA LEU A 11 -6.28 3.43 14.69
C LEU A 11 -5.12 4.39 14.46
N TYR A 12 -5.20 5.62 14.97
CA TYR A 12 -4.14 6.61 14.85
C TYR A 12 -2.84 6.14 15.53
N GLU A 13 -2.89 5.66 16.77
CA GLU A 13 -1.69 5.19 17.47
C GLU A 13 -1.09 3.94 16.82
N THR A 14 -1.93 3.04 16.29
CA THR A 14 -1.45 1.87 15.52
C THR A 14 -0.75 2.31 14.23
N ALA A 15 -1.36 3.24 13.48
CA ALA A 15 -0.77 3.79 12.27
C ALA A 15 0.55 4.50 12.55
N LYS A 16 0.64 5.28 13.63
CA LYS A 16 1.85 5.99 14.05
C LYS A 16 3.02 5.06 14.38
N SER A 17 2.75 3.97 15.09
CA SER A 17 3.78 2.95 15.39
C SER A 17 4.31 2.28 14.12
N ARG A 18 3.40 1.86 13.23
CA ARG A 18 3.74 1.19 11.97
C ARG A 18 4.41 2.11 10.96
N ALA A 19 3.92 3.34 10.83
CA ALA A 19 4.49 4.37 9.97
C ALA A 19 5.96 4.63 10.31
N ARG A 20 6.30 4.67 11.62
CA ARG A 20 7.68 4.84 12.08
C ARG A 20 8.57 3.65 11.70
N ALA A 21 8.05 2.42 11.81
CA ALA A 21 8.79 1.21 11.46
C ALA A 21 9.01 1.07 9.94
N GLU A 22 8.04 1.52 9.15
CA GLU A 22 8.03 1.38 7.68
C GLU A 22 8.47 2.66 6.95
N MET A 23 9.03 3.64 7.67
CA MET A 23 9.52 4.92 7.13
C MET A 23 8.48 5.69 6.31
N ARG A 24 7.22 5.68 6.75
CA ARG A 24 6.12 6.47 6.15
C ARG A 24 5.65 7.56 7.11
N SER A 25 4.95 8.58 6.58
CA SER A 25 4.13 9.45 7.41
C SER A 25 2.86 8.72 7.87
N ILE A 26 2.24 9.20 8.96
CA ILE A 26 1.01 8.60 9.51
C ILE A 26 -0.12 8.57 8.45
N PRO A 27 -0.41 9.68 7.72
CA PRO A 27 -1.43 9.64 6.67
C PRO A 27 -1.09 8.67 5.54
N GLN A 28 0.19 8.54 5.16
CA GLN A 28 0.62 7.57 4.15
C GLN A 28 0.40 6.14 4.61
N GLN A 29 0.65 5.82 5.88
CA GLN A 29 0.40 4.48 6.42
C GLN A 29 -1.09 4.12 6.40
N VAL A 30 -1.96 5.06 6.77
CA VAL A 30 -3.42 4.86 6.69
C VAL A 30 -3.86 4.69 5.24
N GLY A 31 -3.36 5.54 4.34
CA GLY A 31 -3.65 5.44 2.90
C GLY A 31 -3.17 4.12 2.29
N TYR A 32 -2.03 3.61 2.73
CA TYR A 32 -1.49 2.31 2.33
C TYR A 32 -2.44 1.17 2.72
N TRP A 33 -2.91 1.13 3.98
CA TRP A 33 -3.90 0.15 4.40
C TRP A 33 -5.22 0.26 3.65
N ALA A 34 -5.69 1.49 3.38
CA ALA A 34 -6.90 1.70 2.59
C ALA A 34 -6.74 1.20 1.14
N LYS A 35 -5.58 1.42 0.50
CA LYS A 35 -5.28 0.95 -0.86
C LYS A 35 -5.32 -0.58 -0.92
N ILE A 36 -4.64 -1.25 0.02
CA ILE A 36 -4.62 -2.72 0.10
C ILE A 36 -5.99 -3.27 0.46
N GLY A 37 -6.65 -2.71 1.48
CA GLY A 37 -7.95 -3.16 1.95
C GLY A 37 -9.01 -3.10 0.84
N ARG A 38 -9.03 -2.01 0.05
CA ARG A 38 -9.91 -1.91 -1.12
C ARG A 38 -9.60 -3.01 -2.15
N ALA A 39 -8.34 -3.16 -2.53
CA ALA A 39 -7.94 -4.15 -3.52
C ALA A 39 -8.24 -5.59 -3.06
N ALA A 40 -8.08 -5.90 -1.78
CA ALA A 40 -8.42 -7.21 -1.21
C ALA A 40 -9.93 -7.45 -1.17
N LEU A 41 -10.74 -6.42 -0.91
CA LEU A 41 -12.21 -6.52 -0.96
C LEU A 41 -12.71 -6.76 -2.39
N ASP A 42 -12.08 -6.11 -3.38
CA ASP A 42 -12.40 -6.29 -4.81
C ASP A 42 -11.95 -7.67 -5.34
N ASN A 43 -10.98 -8.31 -4.68
CA ASN A 43 -10.40 -9.59 -5.08
C ASN A 43 -10.36 -10.58 -3.88
N PRO A 44 -11.51 -11.04 -3.40
CA PRO A 44 -11.62 -11.81 -2.15
C PRO A 44 -10.90 -13.17 -2.20
N ASP A 45 -10.69 -13.71 -3.40
CA ASP A 45 -10.02 -15.01 -3.60
C ASP A 45 -8.49 -14.89 -3.55
N LEU A 46 -7.94 -13.67 -3.58
CA LEU A 46 -6.50 -13.43 -3.54
C LEU A 46 -6.01 -13.25 -2.10
N PRO A 47 -4.90 -13.92 -1.70
CA PRO A 47 -4.26 -13.64 -0.43
C PRO A 47 -3.86 -12.17 -0.33
N ILE A 48 -4.06 -11.56 0.85
CA ILE A 48 -3.73 -10.15 1.07
C ILE A 48 -2.25 -9.81 0.79
N GLU A 49 -1.36 -10.76 1.06
CA GLU A 49 0.07 -10.65 0.77
C GLU A 49 0.32 -10.53 -0.74
N PHE A 50 -0.39 -11.33 -1.55
CA PHE A 50 -0.30 -11.27 -3.02
C PHE A 50 -0.80 -9.92 -3.54
N VAL A 51 -1.91 -9.42 -3.01
CA VAL A 51 -2.45 -8.09 -3.36
C VAL A 51 -1.44 -7.00 -3.03
N ARG A 52 -0.86 -7.03 -1.83
CA ARG A 52 0.18 -6.07 -1.40
C ARG A 52 1.36 -6.08 -2.35
N ASP A 53 1.94 -7.26 -2.59
CA ASP A 53 3.19 -7.38 -3.34
C ASP A 53 2.98 -7.01 -4.82
N THR A 54 1.81 -7.35 -5.39
CA THR A 54 1.43 -6.91 -6.74
C THR A 54 1.32 -5.39 -6.83
N LEU A 55 0.68 -4.75 -5.85
CA LEU A 55 0.57 -3.28 -5.83
C LEU A 55 1.92 -2.58 -5.66
N LEU A 56 2.87 -3.20 -4.97
CA LEU A 56 4.24 -2.71 -4.87
C LEU A 56 4.96 -2.85 -6.21
N ALA A 57 4.90 -4.04 -6.83
CA ALA A 57 5.52 -4.30 -8.13
C ALA A 57 5.00 -3.37 -9.24
N MET A 58 3.74 -2.95 -9.17
CA MET A 58 3.15 -1.99 -10.12
C MET A 58 3.68 -0.55 -9.96
N GLU A 59 4.23 -0.19 -8.79
CA GLU A 59 4.82 1.13 -8.53
C GLU A 59 6.34 1.12 -8.75
N GLU A 60 6.96 -0.06 -8.90
CA GLU A 60 8.36 -0.19 -9.28
C GLU A 60 8.56 0.19 -10.75
N ASP A 61 9.70 0.81 -11.05
CA ASP A 61 10.08 1.12 -12.43
C ASP A 61 10.32 -0.19 -13.20
N SER A 62 9.51 -0.42 -14.24
CA SER A 62 9.72 -1.55 -15.13
C SER A 62 10.80 -1.21 -16.16
N GLU A 63 11.92 -1.95 -16.16
CA GLU A 63 12.87 -1.86 -17.28
C GLU A 63 12.36 -2.66 -18.49
N PRO A 64 12.40 -2.10 -19.71
CA PRO A 64 12.10 -2.85 -20.92
C PRO A 64 13.05 -4.05 -21.04
N PHE A 65 12.47 -5.24 -21.11
CA PHE A 65 13.26 -6.43 -21.42
C PHE A 65 13.73 -6.38 -22.88
N GLU A 66 15.02 -6.15 -23.10
CA GLU A 66 15.62 -6.24 -24.44
C GLU A 66 15.89 -7.70 -24.81
N LEU A 67 15.23 -8.16 -25.88
CA LEU A 67 15.50 -9.48 -26.44
C LEU A 67 16.92 -9.52 -27.03
N PRO A 68 17.73 -10.56 -26.73
CA PRO A 68 19.03 -10.71 -27.35
C PRO A 68 18.88 -10.80 -28.87
N LYS A 69 19.69 -10.00 -29.59
CA LYS A 69 19.76 -10.07 -31.06
C LYS A 69 20.35 -11.42 -31.45
N GLN A 70 19.62 -12.16 -32.29
CA GLN A 70 20.09 -13.40 -32.92
C GLN A 70 21.27 -13.15 -33.86
#